data_AF-A0A2N8L2M5-F1
#
_entry.id   AF-A0A2N8L2M5-F1
#
_cell.length_a   1.000
_cell.length_b   1.000
_cell.length_c   1.000
_cell.angle_alpha   90.00
_cell.angle_beta   90.00
_cell.angle_gamma   90.00
#
_symmetry.space_group_name_H-M   'P 1'
#
loop_
_entity.id
_entity.type
_entity.pdbx_description
1 polymer ?
#
loop_
_entity_poly.entity_id
_entity_poly.type
_entity_poly.pdbx_seq_one_letter_code
_entity_poly.pdbx_strand_id
1 'polypeptide(L)'
;MASCPRELLRTPGWEGGGLATCLVSPEGLCHKIDVQMLPGMPESVRRFAKASFEGWVFDAQRVNDRPVEGQVSMRFSLHTRKLFAKNFRVPAFERTTRNR
;
A
#
# COMPACT_ATOMS: atom_id res chain seq x y z
N MET A 1 -9.52 1.69 -8.27
CA MET A 1 -8.23 1.45 -7.59
C MET A 1 -7.09 1.93 -8.48
N ALA A 2 -6.10 2.63 -7.92
CA ALA A 2 -4.95 3.14 -8.69
C ALA A 2 -3.98 2.01 -9.09
N SER A 3 -3.22 2.21 -10.17
CA SER A 3 -2.21 1.24 -10.61
C SER A 3 -0.90 1.41 -9.84
N CYS A 4 -0.31 0.31 -9.38
CA CYS A 4 0.97 0.31 -8.67
C CYS A 4 2.08 1.00 -9.51
N PRO A 5 2.93 1.87 -8.92
CA PRO A 5 3.99 2.54 -9.65
C PRO A 5 4.96 1.55 -10.32
N ARG A 6 5.18 1.73 -11.63
CA ARG A 6 5.97 0.80 -12.45
C ARG A 6 7.43 0.67 -12.00
N GLU A 7 8.00 1.72 -11.43
CA GLU A 7 9.37 1.72 -10.90
C GLU A 7 9.55 0.77 -9.71
N LEU A 8 8.51 0.59 -8.88
CA LEU A 8 8.57 -0.37 -7.76
C LEU A 8 8.62 -1.80 -8.29
N LEU A 9 7.87 -2.10 -9.35
CA LEU A 9 7.88 -3.43 -9.99
C LEU A 9 9.25 -3.83 -10.55
N ARG A 10 10.14 -2.85 -10.78
CA ARG A 10 11.53 -3.09 -11.25
C ARG A 10 12.52 -3.32 -10.11
N THR A 11 12.10 -3.17 -8.86
CA THR A 11 12.95 -3.30 -7.68
C THR A 11 12.47 -4.48 -6.82
N PRO A 12 12.93 -5.71 -7.09
CA PRO A 12 12.48 -6.89 -6.37
C PRO A 12 12.79 -6.79 -4.88
N GLY A 13 11.79 -7.06 -4.03
CA GLY A 13 11.95 -7.00 -2.58
C GLY A 13 11.96 -5.58 -2.01
N TRP A 14 11.53 -4.58 -2.78
CA TRP A 14 11.23 -3.26 -2.24
C TRP A 14 10.10 -3.31 -1.22
N GLU A 15 10.25 -2.58 -0.12
CA GLU A 15 9.28 -2.43 0.96
C GLU A 15 9.15 -0.96 1.34
N GLY A 16 7.91 -0.53 1.61
CA GLY A 16 7.60 0.83 2.02
C GLY A 16 6.18 0.92 2.58
N GLY A 17 5.70 2.13 2.84
CA GLY A 17 4.50 2.38 3.61
C GLY A 17 4.46 3.76 4.26
N GLY A 18 3.35 4.06 4.91
CA GLY A 18 3.13 5.35 5.52
C GLY A 18 1.81 5.42 6.28
N LEU A 19 1.47 6.63 6.66
CA LEU A 19 0.18 6.98 7.26
C LEU A 19 -0.59 7.84 6.25
N ALA A 20 -1.79 7.40 5.90
CA ALA A 20 -2.75 8.22 5.19
C ALA A 20 -3.80 8.72 6.18
N THR A 21 -4.09 10.00 6.11
CA THR A 21 -5.12 10.65 6.90
C THR A 21 -6.18 11.19 5.96
N CYS A 22 -7.43 10.87 6.24
CA CYS A 22 -8.58 11.28 5.47
C CYS A 22 -9.57 12.03 6.36
N LEU A 23 -10.11 13.15 5.89
CA LEU A 23 -11.33 13.72 6.44
C LEU A 23 -12.54 13.11 5.71
N VAL A 24 -13.32 12.34 6.46
CA VAL A 24 -14.49 11.58 5.99
C VAL A 24 -15.74 12.38 6.29
N SER A 25 -16.56 12.61 5.27
CA SER A 25 -17.84 13.29 5.41
C SER A 25 -18.92 12.38 6.03
N PRO A 26 -20.08 12.93 6.47
CA PRO A 26 -21.21 12.13 6.94
C PRO A 26 -21.72 11.10 5.93
N GLU A 27 -21.46 11.30 4.63
CA GLU A 27 -21.80 10.39 3.54
C GLU A 27 -20.76 9.27 3.34
N GLY A 28 -19.68 9.27 4.14
CA GLY A 28 -18.62 8.27 4.05
C GLY A 28 -17.56 8.54 2.99
N LEU A 29 -17.56 9.74 2.40
CA LEU A 29 -16.63 10.11 1.33
C LEU A 29 -15.40 10.84 1.86
N CYS A 30 -14.24 10.47 1.32
CA CYS A 30 -13.00 11.14 1.64
C CYS A 30 -12.80 12.39 0.78
N HIS A 31 -12.75 13.58 1.39
CA HIS A 31 -12.61 14.82 0.63
C HIS A 31 -11.27 15.54 0.87
N LYS A 32 -10.56 15.22 1.95
CA LYS A 32 -9.20 15.75 2.22
C LYS A 32 -8.26 14.61 2.61
N ILE A 33 -7.32 14.31 1.71
CA ILE A 33 -6.33 13.24 1.89
C ILE A 33 -4.95 13.85 2.11
N ASP A 34 -4.35 13.53 3.25
CA ASP A 34 -2.94 13.76 3.53
C ASP A 34 -2.21 12.41 3.61
N VAL A 35 -1.03 12.31 2.99
CA VAL A 35 -0.23 11.08 2.99
C VAL A 35 1.16 11.42 3.48
N GLN A 36 1.51 10.85 4.63
CA GLN A 36 2.82 10.92 5.26
C GLN A 36 3.56 9.63 5.00
N MET A 37 4.67 9.70 4.28
CA MET A 37 5.51 8.55 3.95
C MET A 37 6.76 8.52 4.83
N LEU A 38 7.35 7.33 4.99
CA LEU A 38 8.69 7.27 5.62
C LEU A 38 9.73 7.97 4.73
N PRO A 39 10.84 8.45 5.31
CA PRO A 39 11.94 9.04 4.56
C PRO A 39 12.49 8.11 3.48
N GLY A 40 12.87 8.67 2.33
CA GLY A 40 13.46 7.92 1.20
C GLY A 40 12.45 7.28 0.25
N MET A 41 11.15 7.50 0.44
CA MET A 41 10.14 6.96 -0.49
C MET A 41 9.96 7.81 -1.75
N PRO A 42 9.80 7.17 -2.92
CA PRO A 42 9.47 7.88 -4.16
C PRO A 42 8.14 8.62 -4.08
N GLU A 43 8.04 9.78 -4.72
CA GLU A 43 6.79 10.54 -4.79
C GLU A 43 5.65 9.77 -5.50
N SER A 44 6.01 8.84 -6.40
CA SER A 44 5.07 7.96 -7.08
C SER A 44 4.26 7.10 -6.10
N VAL A 45 4.86 6.69 -4.98
CA VAL A 45 4.19 5.95 -3.89
C VAL A 45 3.14 6.85 -3.24
N ARG A 46 3.45 8.12 -3.00
CA ARG A 46 2.51 9.11 -2.42
C ARG A 46 1.30 9.29 -3.32
N ARG A 47 1.54 9.49 -4.62
CA ARG A 47 0.48 9.69 -5.62
C ARG A 47 -0.39 8.44 -5.74
N PHE A 48 0.23 7.27 -5.77
CA PHE A 48 -0.48 5.99 -5.78
C PHE A 48 -1.36 5.80 -4.55
N ALA A 49 -0.83 6.08 -3.34
CA ALA A 49 -1.59 5.98 -2.11
C ALA A 49 -2.78 6.94 -2.15
N LYS A 50 -2.55 8.23 -2.44
CA LYS A 50 -3.61 9.24 -2.53
C LYS A 50 -4.72 8.83 -3.50
N ALA A 51 -4.37 8.47 -4.74
CA ALA A 51 -5.35 8.05 -5.75
C ALA A 51 -6.07 6.73 -5.38
N SER A 52 -5.45 5.88 -4.56
CA SER A 52 -6.12 4.69 -4.03
C SER A 52 -7.18 5.08 -3.00
N PHE A 53 -6.84 5.98 -2.06
CA PHE A 53 -7.74 6.46 -1.01
C PHE A 53 -8.89 7.32 -1.55
N GLU A 54 -8.70 8.05 -2.64
CA GLU A 54 -9.79 8.81 -3.31
C GLU A 54 -10.95 7.92 -3.76
N GLY A 55 -10.69 6.64 -4.06
CA GLY A 55 -11.72 5.69 -4.49
C GLY A 55 -12.36 4.88 -3.36
N TRP A 56 -12.06 5.18 -2.09
CA TRP A 56 -12.55 4.42 -0.95
C TRP A 56 -13.80 5.06 -0.36
N VAL A 57 -14.73 4.21 0.07
CA VAL A 57 -15.91 4.60 0.86
C VAL A 57 -15.66 4.12 2.28
N PHE A 58 -15.86 5.02 3.24
CA PHE A 58 -15.64 4.79 4.65
C PHE A 58 -16.96 4.81 5.39
N ASP A 59 -17.05 4.11 6.52
CA ASP A 59 -18.10 4.36 7.49
C ASP A 59 -17.88 5.74 8.10
N ALA A 60 -18.91 6.60 8.01
CA ALA A 60 -18.91 7.89 8.66
C ALA A 60 -18.77 7.72 10.18
N GLN A 61 -17.99 8.60 10.82
CA GLN A 61 -17.92 8.60 12.27
C GLN A 61 -19.30 8.95 12.86
N ARG A 62 -19.68 8.31 13.95
CA ARG A 62 -20.97 8.53 14.60
C ARG A 62 -20.77 9.07 16.01
N VAL A 63 -21.49 10.14 16.33
CA VAL A 63 -21.59 10.68 17.69
C VAL A 63 -23.07 10.73 18.05
N ASN A 64 -23.47 10.07 19.14
CA ASN A 64 -24.89 9.90 19.50
C ASN A 64 -25.76 9.38 18.35
N ASP A 65 -25.23 8.39 17.62
CA ASP A 65 -25.86 7.76 16.46
C ASP A 65 -26.16 8.69 15.27
N ARG A 66 -25.52 9.87 15.23
CA ARG A 66 -25.58 10.79 14.10
C ARG A 66 -24.26 10.76 13.33
N PRO A 67 -24.28 10.64 11.99
CA PRO A 67 -23.07 10.71 11.19
C PRO A 67 -22.50 12.13 11.27
N VAL A 68 -21.21 12.23 11.54
CA VAL A 68 -20.47 13.49 11.63
C VAL A 68 -19.21 13.43 10.77
N GLU A 69 -18.71 14.59 10.42
CA GLU A 69 -17.39 14.68 9.79
C GLU A 69 -16.32 14.20 10.77
N GLY A 70 -15.40 13.38 10.26
CA GLY A 70 -14.47 12.64 11.08
C GLY A 70 -13.13 12.41 10.42
N GLN A 71 -12.05 12.50 11.21
CA GLN A 71 -10.73 12.16 10.70
C GLN A 71 -10.45 10.66 10.89
N VAL A 72 -10.06 10.00 9.81
CA VAL A 72 -9.64 8.60 9.80
C VAL A 72 -8.17 8.52 9.39
N SER A 73 -7.37 7.83 10.19
CA SER A 73 -5.94 7.62 9.93
C SER A 73 -5.67 6.14 9.69
N MET A 74 -5.03 5.82 8.58
CA MET A 74 -4.76 4.44 8.13
C MET A 74 -3.28 4.26 7.83
N ARG A 75 -2.68 3.25 8.48
CA ARG A 75 -1.33 2.80 8.11
C ARG A 75 -1.44 1.87 6.92
N PHE A 76 -0.57 2.07 5.94
CA PHE A 76 -0.45 1.19 4.78
C PHE A 76 0.99 0.75 4.58
N SER A 77 1.14 -0.42 3.99
CA SER A 77 2.44 -0.98 3.61
C SER A 77 2.35 -1.53 2.19
N LEU A 78 3.41 -1.33 1.43
CA LEU A 78 3.58 -1.77 0.06
C LEU A 78 4.85 -2.62 0.01
N HIS A 79 4.73 -3.79 -0.59
CA HIS A 79 5.87 -4.67 -0.79
C HIS A 79 5.79 -5.27 -2.20
N THR A 80 6.95 -5.43 -2.82
CA THR A 80 7.05 -6.18 -4.07
C THR A 80 7.47 -7.60 -3.76
N ARG A 81 6.89 -8.57 -4.47
CA ARG A 81 7.28 -9.98 -4.30
C ARG A 81 8.74 -10.11 -4.71
N LYS A 82 9.54 -10.76 -3.86
CA LYS A 82 10.88 -11.25 -4.23
C LYS A 82 10.72 -12.38 -5.23
N LEU A 83 10.53 -12.05 -6.50
CA LEU A 83 10.62 -13.00 -7.59
C LEU A 83 12.09 -13.22 -7.89
N PHE A 84 12.78 -14.00 -7.05
CA PHE A 84 14.00 -14.64 -7.51
C PHE A 84 13.61 -15.51 -8.70
N ALA A 85 14.25 -15.29 -9.86
CA ALA A 85 14.09 -16.21 -10.98
C ALA A 85 14.49 -17.60 -10.46
N LYS A 86 13.55 -18.55 -10.43
CA LYS A 86 13.90 -19.95 -10.18
C LYS A 86 14.86 -20.35 -11.29
N ASN A 87 16.12 -20.61 -10.95
CA ASN A 87 17.07 -21.14 -11.91
C ASN A 87 16.68 -22.60 -12.21
N PHE A 88 15.92 -22.80 -13.27
CA PHE A 88 15.52 -24.13 -13.74
C PHE A 88 16.66 -24.90 -14.41
N ARG A 89 17.84 -24.27 -14.60
CA ARG A 89 19.04 -24.94 -15.13
C ARG A 89 19.75 -25.82 -14.09
N VAL A 90 19.34 -25.75 -12.81
CA VAL A 90 19.82 -26.67 -11.76
C VAL A 90 18.85 -27.84 -11.66
N PRO A 91 19.24 -29.06 -12.08
CA PRO A 91 18.42 -30.25 -11.97
C PRO A 91 17.99 -30.48 -10.52
N ALA A 92 16.77 -30.98 -10.32
CA ALA A 92 16.24 -31.24 -8.98
C ALA A 92 17.17 -32.15 -8.15
N PHE A 93 17.91 -33.04 -8.81
CA PHE A 93 18.88 -33.96 -8.20
C PHE A 93 20.02 -33.25 -7.45
N GLU A 94 20.59 -32.17 -8.00
CA GLU A 94 21.68 -31.41 -7.36
C GLU A 94 21.22 -30.64 -6.11
N ARG A 95 19.91 -30.43 -5.95
CA ARG A 95 19.36 -29.77 -4.74
C ARG A 95 19.33 -30.70 -3.54
N THR A 96 19.26 -32.01 -3.76
CA THR A 96 19.13 -33.01 -2.70
C THR A 96 20.51 -33.41 -2.13
N THR A 97 21.58 -33.33 -2.93
CA THR A 97 22.93 -33.74 -2.50
C THR A 97 23.73 -32.65 -1.79
N ARG A 98 23.32 -31.38 -1.86
CA ARG A 98 24.02 -30.26 -1.19
C ARG A 98 23.65 -30.08 0.30
N ASN A 99 22.62 -30.80 0.76
CA ASN A 99 22.12 -30.74 2.14
C ASN A 99 22.47 -32.00 2.96
N ARG A 100 23.53 -32.72 2.57
CA ARG A 100 24.05 -33.87 3.31
C ARG A 100 25.54 -33.69 3.58
#